data_AF-A0A8S1TT09-F1
#
_entry.id   AF-A0A8S1TT09-F1
#
_cell.length_a   1.000
_cell.length_b   1.000
_cell.length_c   1.000
_cell.angle_alpha   90.00
_cell.angle_beta   90.00
_cell.angle_gamma   90.00
#
_symmetry.space_group_name_H-M   'P 1'
#
loop_
_entity.id
_entity.type
_entity.pdbx_description
1 polymer ?
#
loop_
_entity_poly.entity_id
_entity_poly.type
_entity_poly.pdbx_seq_one_letter_code
_entity_poly.pdbx_strand_id
1 'polypeptide(L)'
;MNFQIPKSSDSGMIVVSNSKIKIDSVSITGSYSVTIFSLTFIHHLSITNVKINKAKQFGSPFIYISNEQKYQLDQKIQSQLFLSSININNCQNMNQQMQGSFLDIILIAQITSKIKLENFQIIQNNCSNCQKGVINIQFTEYTKSINIDQLLFYQNNCGFQSCLSATPIGTYKRTQIKVDHALFIQNNGSMNGTLNLQASQLNLQHIKFINNTASNGGGYYSQYYQELETKDIYFIENKADIGGAIYLNSTKLQSSSFSQIQFLGNKGKLAIDNLQELPIYIMLSIFQTDIETITVGGQDQPNLKKFLNESFIYLPSGQKIGQYQLFSKKVNNYQNYNIQLKFYLVNNLEERIFQFDNETKSCIVKQKQFIGEQQQTVKYNDLIVDYDQEDQSFIFENLTIIFDPYSSQDSYLNLQMICQIQSNDIIEYQLNVKTFPCQVGEYYYESQCLLCESSKGYYSLQPKAFYCLKIDPKMILKNTKNQIELYPSYWRPFSKSSLISICIRKPETCLGGWETGDDSCQVGSIGGLCEECDIYNIRGFGQYYQNNNFKCQYCSNFIGKTAISIVITILQFLYLNLYLEHYYLLIQLLIVLN
;
A
#
# COMPACT_ATOMS: atom_id res chain seq x y z
N MET A 1 -56.33 25.33 -31.41
CA MET A 1 -55.57 25.21 -30.15
C MET A 1 -55.73 26.50 -29.40
N ASN A 2 -56.24 26.49 -28.17
CA ASN A 2 -56.30 27.68 -27.33
C ASN A 2 -54.95 27.82 -26.62
N PHE A 3 -54.22 28.89 -26.92
CA PHE A 3 -52.97 29.23 -26.27
C PHE A 3 -53.28 30.04 -25.02
N GLN A 4 -53.06 29.47 -23.83
CA GLN A 4 -52.97 30.23 -22.60
C GLN A 4 -51.51 30.59 -22.35
N ILE A 5 -51.26 31.86 -22.03
CA ILE A 5 -49.94 32.37 -21.63
C ILE A 5 -49.72 31.99 -20.15
N PRO A 6 -48.73 31.14 -19.81
CA PRO A 6 -48.45 30.79 -18.42
C PRO A 6 -47.72 31.92 -17.69
N LYS A 7 -48.04 32.13 -16.41
CA LYS A 7 -47.38 33.05 -15.49
C LYS A 7 -46.50 32.29 -14.50
N SER A 8 -45.34 31.80 -14.93
CA SER A 8 -44.21 31.33 -14.09
C SER A 8 -43.12 30.78 -15.02
N SER A 9 -41.96 30.41 -14.49
CA SER A 9 -40.75 29.85 -15.13
C SER A 9 -40.93 28.69 -16.14
N ASP A 10 -42.16 28.30 -16.45
CA ASP A 10 -42.55 27.31 -17.47
C ASP A 10 -42.78 27.93 -18.85
N SER A 11 -42.39 29.18 -19.05
CA SER A 11 -42.51 29.86 -20.34
C SER A 11 -41.54 29.25 -21.36
N GLY A 12 -42.06 28.37 -22.23
CA GLY A 12 -41.41 28.00 -23.48
C GLY A 12 -41.90 28.86 -24.65
N MET A 13 -41.10 29.00 -25.71
CA MET A 13 -41.59 29.57 -26.98
C MET A 13 -42.71 28.71 -27.57
N ILE A 14 -42.54 27.38 -27.50
CA ILE A 14 -43.52 26.39 -27.91
C ILE A 14 -43.81 25.52 -26.70
N VAL A 15 -45.01 25.70 -26.13
CA VAL A 15 -45.51 24.90 -25.02
C VAL A 15 -46.58 23.95 -25.54
N VAL A 16 -46.35 22.65 -25.41
CA VAL A 16 -47.31 21.61 -25.83
C VAL A 16 -47.55 20.67 -24.67
N SER A 17 -48.81 20.59 -24.23
CA SER A 17 -49.26 19.58 -23.27
C SER A 17 -50.32 18.71 -23.93
N ASN A 18 -50.01 17.44 -24.23
CA ASN A 18 -50.92 16.55 -24.95
C ASN A 18 -50.67 15.07 -24.62
N SER A 19 -51.67 14.22 -24.86
CA SER A 19 -51.54 12.76 -24.68
C SER A 19 -50.48 12.17 -25.62
N LYS A 20 -50.46 12.61 -26.87
CA LYS A 20 -49.53 12.19 -27.92
C LYS A 20 -48.94 13.42 -28.60
N ILE A 21 -47.62 13.50 -28.65
CA ILE A 21 -46.89 14.57 -29.32
C ILE A 21 -45.94 13.93 -30.35
N LYS A 22 -45.95 14.45 -31.57
CA LYS A 22 -45.00 14.09 -32.62
C LYS A 22 -44.39 15.37 -33.18
N ILE A 23 -43.07 15.44 -33.17
CA ILE A 23 -42.30 16.53 -33.75
C ILE A 23 -41.32 15.89 -34.74
N ASP A 24 -41.49 16.23 -36.02
CA ASP A 24 -40.62 15.75 -37.08
C ASP A 24 -39.87 16.95 -37.66
N SER A 25 -38.54 16.83 -37.75
CA SER A 25 -37.66 17.76 -38.46
C SER A 25 -37.74 19.21 -37.97
N VAL A 26 -36.97 19.51 -36.92
CA VAL A 26 -36.86 20.87 -36.38
C VAL A 26 -35.45 21.39 -36.55
N SER A 27 -35.31 22.65 -36.96
CA SER A 27 -34.03 23.35 -37.00
C SER A 27 -34.08 24.61 -36.15
N ILE A 28 -33.13 24.75 -35.23
CA ILE A 28 -33.04 25.83 -34.26
C ILE A 28 -31.69 26.54 -34.43
N THR A 29 -31.73 27.87 -34.54
CA THR A 29 -30.54 28.74 -34.60
C THR A 29 -30.90 30.08 -33.97
N GLY A 30 -29.99 30.71 -33.23
CA GLY A 30 -30.23 32.04 -32.69
C GLY A 30 -29.89 32.16 -31.21
N SER A 31 -30.54 33.08 -30.50
CA SER A 31 -30.29 33.36 -29.10
C SER A 31 -31.60 33.38 -28.33
N TYR A 32 -31.68 32.65 -27.23
CA TYR A 32 -32.92 32.36 -26.52
C TYR A 32 -32.76 32.61 -25.01
N SER A 33 -33.65 33.43 -24.45
CA SER A 33 -33.73 33.66 -23.01
C SER A 33 -34.70 32.73 -22.28
N VAL A 34 -35.45 31.93 -23.04
CA VAL A 34 -36.49 31.02 -22.56
C VAL A 34 -36.32 29.65 -23.22
N THR A 35 -36.96 28.63 -22.66
CA THR A 35 -37.02 27.30 -23.26
C THR A 35 -37.64 27.37 -24.66
N ILE A 36 -37.10 26.64 -25.65
CA ILE A 36 -37.70 26.66 -26.99
C ILE A 36 -38.89 25.72 -27.02
N PHE A 37 -38.68 24.47 -26.61
CA PHE A 37 -39.74 23.47 -26.50
C PHE A 37 -39.96 23.08 -25.05
N SER A 38 -41.14 23.39 -24.51
CA SER A 38 -41.63 22.86 -23.24
C SER A 38 -42.73 21.85 -23.53
N LEU A 39 -42.39 20.56 -23.45
CA LEU A 39 -43.23 19.46 -23.92
C LEU A 39 -43.67 18.60 -22.75
N THR A 40 -44.97 18.55 -22.49
CA THR A 40 -45.57 17.67 -21.49
C THR A 40 -46.40 16.60 -22.17
N PHE A 41 -46.09 15.33 -21.94
CA PHE A 41 -46.80 14.21 -22.58
C PHE A 41 -47.34 13.19 -21.58
N ILE A 42 -48.40 12.46 -21.98
CA ILE A 42 -49.03 11.42 -21.13
C ILE A 42 -48.71 10.02 -21.65
N HIS A 43 -48.85 9.77 -22.97
CA HIS A 43 -48.74 8.42 -23.54
C HIS A 43 -47.55 8.28 -24.48
N HIS A 44 -47.36 9.22 -25.40
CA HIS A 44 -46.32 9.06 -26.41
C HIS A 44 -45.75 10.41 -26.83
N LEU A 45 -44.44 10.56 -26.74
CA LEU A 45 -43.70 11.69 -27.32
C LEU A 45 -42.65 11.12 -28.28
N SER A 46 -42.72 11.54 -29.55
CA SER A 46 -41.71 11.23 -30.56
C SER A 46 -41.14 12.52 -31.11
N ILE A 47 -39.82 12.68 -31.02
CA ILE A 47 -39.10 13.79 -31.63
C ILE A 47 -38.01 13.22 -32.52
N THR A 48 -38.04 13.57 -33.80
CA THR A 48 -37.11 13.07 -34.80
C THR A 48 -36.44 14.21 -35.58
N ASN A 49 -35.18 14.02 -35.96
CA ASN A 49 -34.45 14.91 -36.87
C ASN A 49 -34.33 16.36 -36.38
N VAL A 50 -33.96 16.55 -35.11
CA VAL A 50 -33.77 17.90 -34.54
C VAL A 50 -32.33 18.36 -34.76
N LYS A 51 -32.15 19.58 -35.27
CA LYS A 51 -30.86 20.22 -35.45
C LYS A 51 -30.84 21.54 -34.67
N ILE A 52 -29.97 21.66 -33.68
CA ILE A 52 -29.76 22.88 -32.92
C ILE A 52 -28.33 23.34 -33.21
N ASN A 53 -28.19 24.39 -34.02
CA ASN A 53 -26.89 24.83 -34.50
C ASN A 53 -26.62 26.27 -34.06
N LYS A 54 -25.45 26.51 -33.45
CA LYS A 54 -25.00 27.86 -33.06
C LYS A 54 -26.03 28.60 -32.19
N ALA A 55 -26.80 27.86 -31.39
CA ALA A 55 -27.80 28.45 -30.52
C ALA A 55 -27.15 28.93 -29.22
N LYS A 56 -27.57 30.08 -28.71
CA LYS A 56 -27.15 30.61 -27.41
C LYS A 56 -28.33 30.58 -26.46
N GLN A 57 -28.13 30.10 -25.24
CA GLN A 57 -29.15 30.14 -24.18
C GLN A 57 -28.73 31.06 -23.03
N PHE A 58 -29.69 31.75 -22.40
CA PHE A 58 -29.48 32.67 -21.27
C PHE A 58 -30.16 32.26 -19.97
N GLY A 59 -30.56 31.00 -19.78
CA GLY A 59 -31.31 30.71 -18.54
C GLY A 59 -32.19 29.47 -18.54
N SER A 60 -32.37 28.81 -19.67
CA SER A 60 -33.30 27.70 -19.78
C SER A 60 -32.79 26.68 -20.78
N PRO A 61 -33.14 25.39 -20.65
CA PRO A 61 -32.78 24.38 -21.64
C PRO A 61 -33.40 24.71 -23.00
N PHE A 62 -32.77 24.29 -24.10
CA PHE A 62 -33.40 24.39 -25.42
C PHE A 62 -34.68 23.57 -25.47
N ILE A 63 -34.63 22.35 -24.91
CA ILE A 63 -35.75 21.41 -24.89
C ILE A 63 -35.94 20.93 -23.46
N TYR A 64 -37.13 21.19 -22.93
CA TYR A 64 -37.63 20.67 -21.67
C TYR A 64 -38.74 19.65 -21.97
N ILE A 65 -38.59 18.43 -21.47
CA ILE A 65 -39.56 17.36 -21.62
C ILE A 65 -40.00 16.93 -20.23
N SER A 66 -41.32 16.88 -19.99
CA SER A 66 -41.88 16.29 -18.79
C SER A 66 -42.98 15.28 -19.10
N ASN A 67 -43.14 14.27 -18.24
CA ASN A 67 -44.36 13.47 -18.20
C ASN A 67 -45.10 13.73 -16.88
N GLU A 68 -45.96 14.74 -16.85
CA GLU A 68 -46.80 14.98 -15.67
C GLU A 68 -48.14 14.29 -15.82
N GLN A 69 -48.48 13.45 -14.84
CA GLN A 69 -49.87 13.07 -14.59
C GLN A 69 -50.31 13.68 -13.26
N LYS A 70 -51.24 14.64 -13.33
CA LYS A 70 -51.94 15.18 -12.16
C LYS A 70 -53.07 14.26 -11.68
N TYR A 71 -53.43 13.23 -12.43
CA TYR A 71 -54.59 12.38 -12.16
C TYR A 71 -54.18 10.92 -11.97
N GLN A 72 -54.53 10.35 -10.82
CA GLN A 72 -54.46 8.92 -10.53
C GLN A 72 -55.45 8.19 -11.44
N LEU A 73 -54.98 7.72 -12.59
CA LEU A 73 -55.74 6.83 -13.44
C LEU A 73 -55.38 5.39 -13.06
N ASP A 74 -56.38 4.62 -12.59
CA ASP A 74 -56.29 3.19 -12.27
C ASP A 74 -55.90 2.29 -13.46
N GLN A 75 -55.65 2.86 -14.64
CA GLN A 75 -55.32 2.12 -15.85
C GLN A 75 -53.81 2.00 -16.06
N LYS A 76 -53.34 0.78 -16.35
CA LYS A 76 -51.95 0.44 -16.72
C LYS A 76 -51.56 1.02 -18.08
N ILE A 77 -51.49 2.34 -18.21
CA ILE A 77 -51.07 2.98 -19.45
C ILE A 77 -49.54 3.07 -19.47
N GLN A 78 -48.91 2.62 -20.56
CA GLN A 78 -47.47 2.75 -20.76
C GLN A 78 -47.17 4.05 -21.48
N SER A 79 -46.27 4.86 -20.92
CA SER A 79 -45.72 6.01 -21.63
C SER A 79 -44.49 5.60 -22.45
N GLN A 80 -44.30 6.23 -23.60
CA GLN A 80 -43.15 6.01 -24.46
C GLN A 80 -42.55 7.36 -24.86
N LEU A 81 -41.24 7.51 -24.66
CA LEU A 81 -40.46 8.64 -25.12
C LEU A 81 -39.46 8.15 -26.17
N PHE A 82 -39.59 8.64 -27.40
CA PHE A 82 -38.70 8.32 -28.49
C PHE A 82 -38.03 9.60 -29.00
N LEU A 83 -36.72 9.70 -28.84
CA LEU A 83 -35.92 10.79 -29.39
C LEU A 83 -34.90 10.19 -30.35
N SER A 84 -34.91 10.63 -31.61
CA SER A 84 -33.95 10.13 -32.60
C SER A 84 -33.37 11.23 -33.47
N SER A 85 -32.11 11.04 -33.88
CA SER A 85 -31.42 11.94 -34.81
C SER A 85 -31.37 13.39 -34.31
N ILE A 86 -31.02 13.57 -33.03
CA ILE A 86 -30.83 14.91 -32.43
C ILE A 86 -29.38 15.33 -32.59
N ASN A 87 -29.16 16.45 -33.26
CA ASN A 87 -27.85 17.06 -33.45
C ASN A 87 -27.82 18.43 -32.74
N ILE A 88 -26.94 18.60 -31.76
CA ILE A 88 -26.69 19.87 -31.06
C ILE A 88 -25.23 20.25 -31.29
N ASN A 89 -25.01 21.31 -32.07
CA ASN A 89 -23.70 21.68 -32.55
C ASN A 89 -23.36 23.16 -32.30
N ASN A 90 -22.19 23.40 -31.71
CA ASN A 90 -21.65 24.74 -31.48
C ASN A 90 -22.58 25.65 -30.66
N CYS A 91 -23.35 25.08 -29.72
CA CYS A 91 -24.25 25.84 -28.85
C CYS A 91 -23.52 26.34 -27.59
N GLN A 92 -23.97 27.46 -27.04
CA GLN A 92 -23.34 28.11 -25.88
C GLN A 92 -24.36 28.46 -24.80
N ASN A 93 -24.02 28.22 -23.54
CA ASN A 93 -24.71 28.81 -22.40
C ASN A 93 -23.99 30.09 -21.96
N MET A 94 -24.67 31.23 -22.02
CA MET A 94 -24.09 32.54 -21.71
C MET A 94 -24.29 32.97 -20.25
N ASN A 95 -25.14 32.28 -19.48
CA ASN A 95 -25.51 32.69 -18.13
C ASN A 95 -24.58 32.05 -17.08
N GLN A 96 -24.09 32.85 -16.13
CA GLN A 96 -23.16 32.44 -15.08
C GLN A 96 -23.84 31.75 -13.88
N GLN A 97 -25.15 31.93 -13.67
CA GLN A 97 -25.83 31.51 -12.43
C GLN A 97 -26.77 30.31 -12.60
N MET A 98 -26.58 29.51 -13.64
CA MET A 98 -27.63 28.64 -14.16
C MET A 98 -27.64 27.21 -13.61
N GLN A 99 -28.83 26.67 -13.32
CA GLN A 99 -29.04 25.30 -12.83
C GLN A 99 -29.45 24.28 -13.92
N GLY A 100 -29.33 24.62 -15.20
CA GLY A 100 -29.94 23.85 -16.31
C GLY A 100 -29.00 22.93 -17.10
N SER A 101 -29.57 22.31 -18.13
CA SER A 101 -28.90 21.59 -19.22
C SER A 101 -29.32 22.16 -20.58
N PHE A 102 -28.89 21.58 -21.72
CA PHE A 102 -29.43 21.91 -23.06
C PHE A 102 -30.69 21.12 -23.39
N LEU A 103 -30.71 19.85 -22.98
CA LEU A 103 -31.87 18.97 -23.03
C LEU A 103 -32.14 18.50 -21.60
N ASP A 104 -33.29 18.86 -21.05
CA ASP A 104 -33.71 18.44 -19.71
C ASP A 104 -34.98 17.58 -19.84
N ILE A 105 -34.90 16.33 -19.38
CA ILE A 105 -35.96 15.34 -19.44
C ILE A 105 -36.31 14.96 -18.01
N ILE A 106 -37.50 15.31 -17.54
CA ILE A 106 -37.95 15.03 -16.18
C ILE A 106 -39.16 14.10 -16.21
N LEU A 107 -38.98 12.88 -15.71
CA LEU A 107 -39.98 11.83 -15.76
C LEU A 107 -40.52 11.49 -14.37
N ILE A 108 -41.67 12.06 -14.04
CA ILE A 108 -42.28 12.00 -12.70
C ILE A 108 -43.49 11.07 -12.66
N ALA A 109 -44.23 10.89 -13.77
CA ALA A 109 -45.49 10.15 -13.72
C ALA A 109 -45.32 8.69 -13.28
N GLN A 110 -46.28 8.19 -12.51
CA GLN A 110 -46.32 6.82 -11.94
C GLN A 110 -46.62 5.72 -12.98
N ILE A 111 -46.39 6.01 -14.25
CA ILE A 111 -46.64 5.11 -15.37
C ILE A 111 -45.31 4.60 -15.89
N THR A 112 -45.28 3.31 -16.25
CA THR A 112 -44.02 2.70 -16.66
C THR A 112 -43.61 3.20 -18.04
N SER A 113 -42.64 4.10 -18.05
CA SER A 113 -42.06 4.71 -19.23
C SER A 113 -40.99 3.80 -19.83
N LYS A 114 -41.01 3.67 -21.16
CA LYS A 114 -39.85 3.22 -21.95
C LYS A 114 -39.28 4.44 -22.66
N ILE A 115 -38.02 4.74 -22.41
CA ILE A 115 -37.29 5.80 -23.10
C ILE A 115 -36.36 5.17 -24.12
N LYS A 116 -36.33 5.72 -25.32
CA LYS A 116 -35.41 5.31 -26.37
C LYS A 116 -34.78 6.57 -26.99
N LEU A 117 -33.47 6.69 -26.86
CA LEU A 117 -32.64 7.75 -27.40
C LEU A 117 -31.71 7.14 -28.46
N GLU A 118 -31.80 7.58 -29.71
CA GLU A 118 -31.01 7.03 -30.81
C GLU A 118 -30.35 8.11 -31.64
N ASN A 119 -29.12 7.85 -32.10
CA ASN A 119 -28.43 8.72 -33.07
C ASN A 119 -28.29 10.17 -32.59
N PHE A 120 -27.73 10.37 -31.39
CA PHE A 120 -27.43 11.71 -30.90
C PHE A 120 -26.02 12.15 -31.26
N GLN A 121 -25.90 13.38 -31.75
CA GLN A 121 -24.62 14.02 -32.06
C GLN A 121 -24.52 15.36 -31.33
N ILE A 122 -23.67 15.41 -30.32
CA ILE A 122 -23.47 16.56 -29.45
C ILE A 122 -22.03 17.03 -29.65
N ILE A 123 -21.83 18.12 -30.40
CA ILE A 123 -20.54 18.51 -30.96
C ILE A 123 -20.19 19.95 -30.59
N GLN A 124 -19.00 20.17 -30.02
CA GLN A 124 -18.42 21.49 -29.79
C GLN A 124 -19.31 22.45 -28.98
N ASN A 125 -20.03 21.92 -28.00
CA ASN A 125 -20.92 22.72 -27.16
C ASN A 125 -20.17 23.29 -25.97
N ASN A 126 -20.51 24.53 -25.57
CA ASN A 126 -20.00 25.15 -24.36
C ASN A 126 -21.11 25.32 -23.31
N CYS A 127 -21.13 24.43 -22.33
CA CYS A 127 -22.06 24.37 -21.21
C CYS A 127 -21.33 24.58 -19.87
N SER A 128 -20.28 25.40 -19.82
CA SER A 128 -19.40 25.56 -18.64
C SER A 128 -20.13 25.80 -17.32
N ASN A 129 -21.30 26.45 -17.36
CA ASN A 129 -22.10 26.81 -16.18
C ASN A 129 -23.35 25.93 -16.03
N CYS A 130 -23.47 24.82 -16.75
CA CYS A 130 -24.62 23.92 -16.66
C CYS A 130 -24.48 23.00 -15.45
N GLN A 131 -25.30 23.20 -14.42
CA GLN A 131 -25.24 22.35 -13.23
C GLN A 131 -25.63 20.89 -13.51
N LYS A 132 -26.56 20.67 -14.45
CA LYS A 132 -27.08 19.34 -14.78
C LYS A 132 -26.44 18.68 -16.00
N GLY A 133 -25.40 19.28 -16.57
CA GLY A 133 -24.75 18.75 -17.76
C GLY A 133 -25.30 19.26 -19.09
N VAL A 134 -24.97 18.59 -20.20
CA VAL A 134 -25.53 18.92 -21.53
C VAL A 134 -26.89 18.27 -21.73
N ILE A 135 -26.99 16.97 -21.43
CA ILE A 135 -28.24 16.22 -21.43
C ILE A 135 -28.49 15.70 -20.01
N ASN A 136 -29.66 16.03 -19.47
CA ASN A 136 -30.09 15.57 -18.16
C ASN A 136 -31.38 14.75 -18.29
N ILE A 137 -31.39 13.58 -17.65
CA ILE A 137 -32.55 12.69 -17.57
C ILE A 137 -32.79 12.40 -16.09
N GLN A 138 -33.84 13.00 -15.55
CA GLN A 138 -34.32 12.69 -14.21
C GLN A 138 -35.53 11.78 -14.30
N PHE A 139 -35.56 10.71 -13.50
CA PHE A 139 -36.63 9.71 -13.60
C PHE A 139 -37.01 9.13 -12.24
N THR A 140 -38.25 8.70 -12.06
CA THR A 140 -38.70 8.03 -10.82
C THR A 140 -38.57 6.51 -10.91
N GLU A 141 -38.78 5.82 -9.78
CA GLU A 141 -38.82 4.35 -9.68
C GLU A 141 -39.78 3.64 -10.65
N TYR A 142 -40.73 4.38 -11.24
CA TYR A 142 -41.69 3.85 -12.20
C TYR A 142 -41.10 3.69 -13.61
N THR A 143 -39.97 4.34 -13.91
CA THR A 143 -39.30 4.19 -15.20
C THR A 143 -38.67 2.81 -15.30
N LYS A 144 -39.15 2.00 -16.25
CA LYS A 144 -38.70 0.60 -16.40
C LYS A 144 -37.35 0.50 -17.12
N SER A 145 -37.24 1.18 -18.26
CA SER A 145 -36.09 1.04 -19.14
C SER A 145 -35.75 2.33 -19.87
N ILE A 146 -34.46 2.67 -19.89
CA ILE A 146 -33.88 3.76 -20.67
C ILE A 146 -32.87 3.14 -21.63
N ASN A 147 -33.18 3.16 -22.92
CA ASN A 147 -32.30 2.62 -23.96
C ASN A 147 -31.67 3.79 -24.71
N ILE A 148 -30.34 3.81 -24.74
CA ILE A 148 -29.54 4.85 -25.35
C ILE A 148 -28.60 4.18 -26.34
N ASP A 149 -28.69 4.53 -27.62
CA ASP A 149 -27.92 3.87 -28.68
C ASP A 149 -27.35 4.90 -29.66
N GLN A 150 -26.15 4.62 -30.18
CA GLN A 150 -25.49 5.43 -31.21
C GLN A 150 -25.29 6.89 -30.77
N LEU A 151 -24.48 7.09 -29.72
CA LEU A 151 -24.14 8.42 -29.21
C LEU A 151 -22.77 8.90 -29.68
N LEU A 152 -22.68 10.18 -30.04
CA LEU A 152 -21.43 10.89 -30.26
C LEU A 152 -21.39 12.18 -29.45
N PHE A 153 -20.46 12.26 -28.51
CA PHE A 153 -20.08 13.49 -27.80
C PHE A 153 -18.64 13.86 -28.16
N TYR A 154 -18.46 14.98 -28.86
CA TYR A 154 -17.14 15.44 -29.32
C TYR A 154 -16.86 16.89 -28.91
N GLN A 155 -15.76 17.11 -28.17
CA GLN A 155 -15.25 18.44 -27.80
C GLN A 155 -16.26 19.32 -27.04
N ASN A 156 -17.05 18.75 -26.14
CA ASN A 156 -18.01 19.52 -25.35
C ASN A 156 -17.40 19.95 -24.00
N ASN A 157 -17.67 21.19 -23.58
CA ASN A 157 -17.57 21.59 -22.19
C ASN A 157 -18.93 21.35 -21.54
N CYS A 158 -19.00 20.40 -20.61
CA CYS A 158 -20.26 19.82 -20.14
C CYS A 158 -20.78 20.44 -18.85
N GLY A 159 -20.02 21.32 -18.18
CA GLY A 159 -20.42 21.92 -16.91
C GLY A 159 -20.24 20.96 -15.73
N PHE A 160 -21.06 21.11 -14.69
CA PHE A 160 -20.81 20.53 -13.37
C PHE A 160 -20.95 19.01 -13.34
N GLN A 161 -22.13 18.48 -13.67
CA GLN A 161 -22.38 17.04 -13.56
C GLN A 161 -21.62 16.22 -14.62
N SER A 162 -22.12 16.16 -15.85
CA SER A 162 -21.58 15.28 -16.90
C SER A 162 -22.09 15.73 -18.26
N CYS A 163 -21.60 15.15 -19.36
CA CYS A 163 -22.19 15.44 -20.67
C CYS A 163 -23.57 14.80 -20.83
N LEU A 164 -23.71 13.56 -20.34
CA LEU A 164 -24.97 12.84 -20.24
C LEU A 164 -25.18 12.35 -18.81
N SER A 165 -26.21 12.88 -18.15
CA SER A 165 -26.63 12.52 -16.81
C SER A 165 -27.97 11.80 -16.87
N ALA A 166 -28.07 10.59 -16.30
CA ALA A 166 -29.34 9.91 -16.06
C ALA A 166 -29.41 9.47 -14.60
N THR A 167 -30.19 10.20 -13.80
CA THR A 167 -30.24 10.04 -12.34
C THR A 167 -31.68 9.93 -11.84
N PRO A 168 -31.93 9.10 -10.83
CA PRO A 168 -33.26 8.94 -10.28
C PRO A 168 -33.68 10.13 -9.39
N ILE A 169 -34.99 10.36 -9.31
CA ILE A 169 -35.67 11.19 -8.32
C ILE A 169 -36.19 10.23 -7.25
N GLY A 170 -35.46 10.08 -6.15
CA GLY A 170 -35.81 9.16 -5.06
C GLY A 170 -35.18 7.76 -5.24
N THR A 171 -35.92 6.71 -4.89
CA THR A 171 -35.40 5.32 -4.98
C THR A 171 -35.49 4.79 -6.42
N TYR A 172 -34.66 3.80 -6.78
CA TYR A 172 -34.50 3.37 -8.19
C TYR A 172 -34.44 1.85 -8.40
N LYS A 173 -35.08 1.07 -7.52
CA LYS A 173 -34.92 -0.40 -7.41
C LYS A 173 -35.27 -1.24 -8.66
N ARG A 174 -35.78 -0.65 -9.75
CA ARG A 174 -36.32 -1.40 -10.90
C ARG A 174 -35.94 -0.83 -12.26
N THR A 175 -35.15 0.24 -12.32
CA THR A 175 -34.84 0.88 -13.60
C THR A 175 -33.62 0.22 -14.25
N GLN A 176 -33.79 -0.18 -15.50
CA GLN A 176 -32.70 -0.64 -16.36
C GLN A 176 -32.24 0.50 -17.27
N ILE A 177 -30.95 0.79 -17.33
CA ILE A 177 -30.38 1.68 -18.34
C ILE A 177 -29.45 0.87 -19.22
N LYS A 178 -29.74 0.82 -20.52
CA LYS A 178 -28.84 0.25 -21.53
C LYS A 178 -28.22 1.38 -22.32
N VAL A 179 -26.89 1.40 -22.40
CA VAL A 179 -26.14 2.26 -23.33
C VAL A 179 -25.35 1.37 -24.28
N ASP A 180 -25.56 1.55 -25.58
CA ASP A 180 -24.92 0.78 -26.63
C ASP A 180 -24.30 1.73 -27.66
N HIS A 181 -23.16 1.34 -28.25
CA HIS A 181 -22.44 2.12 -29.28
C HIS A 181 -22.31 3.62 -28.97
N ALA A 182 -21.54 3.97 -27.96
CA ALA A 182 -21.34 5.37 -27.57
C ALA A 182 -19.87 5.80 -27.65
N LEU A 183 -19.65 7.03 -28.10
CA LEU A 183 -18.32 7.61 -28.29
C LEU A 183 -18.24 8.97 -27.60
N PHE A 184 -17.37 9.07 -26.59
CA PHE A 184 -17.09 10.29 -25.84
C PHE A 184 -15.63 10.70 -26.09
N ILE A 185 -15.41 11.74 -26.87
CA ILE A 185 -14.07 12.21 -27.27
C ILE A 185 -13.85 13.66 -26.83
N GLN A 186 -12.75 13.91 -26.12
CA GLN A 186 -12.27 15.26 -25.79
C GLN A 186 -13.31 16.13 -25.08
N ASN A 187 -14.18 15.52 -24.29
CA ASN A 187 -15.16 16.27 -23.50
C ASN A 187 -14.56 16.66 -22.15
N ASN A 188 -15.00 17.79 -21.62
CA ASN A 188 -14.55 18.33 -20.35
C ASN A 188 -15.76 18.48 -19.41
N GLY A 189 -15.86 17.59 -18.42
CA GLY A 189 -16.74 17.77 -17.25
C GLY A 189 -16.01 18.55 -16.17
N SER A 190 -16.69 19.41 -15.42
CA SER A 190 -16.01 20.19 -14.37
C SER A 190 -15.97 19.48 -13.02
N MET A 191 -16.96 18.63 -12.70
CA MET A 191 -16.95 17.83 -11.47
C MET A 191 -16.91 16.34 -11.78
N ASN A 192 -17.90 15.78 -12.46
CA ASN A 192 -17.93 14.35 -12.75
C ASN A 192 -17.58 14.04 -14.20
N GLY A 193 -17.41 12.75 -14.47
CA GLY A 193 -17.12 12.22 -15.80
C GLY A 193 -18.10 12.62 -16.87
N THR A 194 -17.75 12.29 -18.11
CA THR A 194 -18.59 12.60 -19.28
C THR A 194 -19.93 11.87 -19.28
N LEU A 195 -20.00 10.72 -18.62
CA LEU A 195 -21.20 9.92 -18.46
C LEU A 195 -21.48 9.72 -16.96
N ASN A 196 -22.68 10.10 -16.51
CA ASN A 196 -23.18 9.85 -15.16
C ASN A 196 -24.48 9.05 -15.23
N LEU A 197 -24.45 7.79 -14.81
CA LEU A 197 -25.63 6.93 -14.82
C LEU A 197 -25.84 6.30 -13.45
N GLN A 198 -27.09 6.32 -12.98
CA GLN A 198 -27.50 5.72 -11.73
C GLN A 198 -28.78 4.92 -11.96
N ALA A 199 -28.75 3.61 -11.77
CA ALA A 199 -29.91 2.73 -11.95
C ALA A 199 -29.74 1.42 -11.17
N SER A 200 -30.78 0.59 -11.09
CA SER A 200 -30.65 -0.72 -10.45
C SER A 200 -29.79 -1.64 -11.33
N GLN A 201 -30.00 -1.59 -12.64
CA GLN A 201 -29.25 -2.38 -13.61
C GLN A 201 -28.72 -1.48 -14.72
N LEU A 202 -27.40 -1.45 -14.87
CA LEU A 202 -26.70 -0.74 -15.93
C LEU A 202 -26.10 -1.77 -16.88
N ASN A 203 -26.39 -1.63 -18.17
CA ASN A 203 -25.81 -2.46 -19.22
C ASN A 203 -25.11 -1.56 -20.24
N LEU A 204 -23.78 -1.56 -20.22
CA LEU A 204 -22.92 -0.72 -21.04
C LEU A 204 -22.21 -1.59 -22.08
N GLN A 205 -22.39 -1.27 -23.37
CA GLN A 205 -21.83 -2.07 -24.46
C GLN A 205 -21.19 -1.20 -25.53
N HIS A 206 -20.00 -1.59 -26.01
CA HIS A 206 -19.32 -0.97 -27.14
C HIS A 206 -19.12 0.55 -26.96
N ILE A 207 -18.63 0.95 -25.79
CA ILE A 207 -18.44 2.37 -25.42
C ILE A 207 -16.95 2.71 -25.42
N LYS A 208 -16.61 3.88 -25.95
CA LYS A 208 -15.25 4.42 -25.94
C LYS A 208 -15.21 5.81 -25.33
N PHE A 209 -14.34 5.98 -24.33
CA PHE A 209 -14.01 7.25 -23.70
C PHE A 209 -12.56 7.61 -24.05
N ILE A 210 -12.36 8.68 -24.81
CA ILE A 210 -11.05 9.06 -25.35
C ILE A 210 -10.72 10.51 -24.97
N ASN A 211 -9.61 10.72 -24.27
CA ASN A 211 -9.09 12.05 -23.95
C ASN A 211 -10.10 12.96 -23.24
N ASN A 212 -10.98 12.40 -22.41
CA ASN A 212 -11.91 13.21 -21.62
C ASN A 212 -11.26 13.68 -20.32
N THR A 213 -11.73 14.82 -19.79
CA THR A 213 -11.25 15.41 -18.55
C THR A 213 -12.39 15.66 -17.57
N ALA A 214 -12.18 15.38 -16.29
CA ALA A 214 -13.10 15.69 -15.19
C ALA A 214 -12.36 15.93 -13.86
N SER A 215 -13.07 16.22 -12.76
CA SER A 215 -12.47 16.07 -11.42
C SER A 215 -12.61 14.64 -10.90
N ASN A 216 -13.76 13.99 -11.12
CA ASN A 216 -14.04 12.63 -10.68
C ASN A 216 -14.38 11.74 -11.88
N GLY A 217 -13.52 10.77 -12.20
CA GLY A 217 -13.82 9.76 -13.22
C GLY A 217 -13.82 10.35 -14.64
N GLY A 218 -12.66 10.53 -15.28
CA GLY A 218 -12.55 11.28 -16.53
C GLY A 218 -13.53 10.84 -17.64
N GLY A 219 -13.82 9.54 -17.73
CA GLY A 219 -14.82 9.00 -18.64
C GLY A 219 -16.20 8.81 -17.97
N TYR A 220 -16.24 8.04 -16.88
CA TYR A 220 -17.47 7.58 -16.25
C TYR A 220 -17.50 7.87 -14.75
N TYR A 221 -18.64 8.35 -14.28
CA TYR A 221 -18.94 8.52 -12.87
C TYR A 221 -20.23 7.80 -12.52
N SER A 222 -20.26 7.15 -11.36
CA SER A 222 -21.51 6.72 -10.74
C SER A 222 -21.44 6.90 -9.25
N GLN A 223 -22.54 7.38 -8.68
CA GLN A 223 -22.66 7.44 -7.23
C GLN A 223 -23.29 6.17 -6.67
N TYR A 224 -24.18 5.55 -7.44
CA TYR A 224 -24.89 4.37 -7.00
C TYR A 224 -25.37 3.55 -8.19
N TYR A 225 -25.10 2.25 -8.13
CA TYR A 225 -25.73 1.23 -8.97
C TYR A 225 -25.78 -0.09 -8.18
N GLN A 226 -26.65 -1.02 -8.59
CA GLN A 226 -26.71 -2.34 -7.95
C GLN A 226 -26.00 -3.39 -8.80
N GLU A 227 -26.26 -3.40 -10.10
CA GLU A 227 -25.65 -4.33 -11.05
C GLU A 227 -25.15 -3.55 -12.26
N LEU A 228 -23.86 -3.74 -12.60
CA LEU A 228 -23.23 -3.13 -13.78
C LEU A 228 -22.70 -4.25 -14.67
N GLU A 229 -23.34 -4.45 -15.82
CA GLU A 229 -22.87 -5.32 -16.89
C GLU A 229 -22.12 -4.48 -17.92
N THR A 230 -20.92 -4.92 -18.29
CA THR A 230 -20.08 -4.25 -19.27
C THR A 230 -19.66 -5.20 -20.37
N LYS A 231 -19.55 -4.68 -21.59
CA LYS A 231 -19.00 -5.40 -22.73
C LYS A 231 -18.26 -4.43 -23.65
N ASP A 232 -17.02 -4.75 -24.01
CA ASP A 232 -16.23 -3.98 -24.97
C ASP A 232 -16.15 -2.48 -24.62
N ILE A 233 -15.70 -2.17 -23.40
CA ILE A 233 -15.57 -0.80 -22.90
C ILE A 233 -14.10 -0.36 -22.92
N TYR A 234 -13.82 0.83 -23.43
CA TYR A 234 -12.46 1.35 -23.55
C TYR A 234 -12.33 2.74 -22.93
N PHE A 235 -11.36 2.91 -22.04
CA PHE A 235 -10.94 4.19 -21.47
C PHE A 235 -9.51 4.49 -21.90
N ILE A 236 -9.34 5.49 -22.77
CA ILE A 236 -8.07 5.83 -23.41
C ILE A 236 -7.72 7.29 -23.09
N GLU A 237 -6.58 7.49 -22.43
CA GLU A 237 -6.00 8.81 -22.13
C GLU A 237 -6.95 9.77 -21.39
N ASN A 238 -7.92 9.25 -20.61
CA ASN A 238 -8.79 10.08 -19.80
C ASN A 238 -8.01 10.60 -18.58
N LYS A 239 -8.39 11.80 -18.11
CA LYS A 239 -7.74 12.45 -16.98
C LYS A 239 -8.76 12.91 -15.96
N ALA A 240 -8.46 12.72 -14.68
CA ALA A 240 -9.26 13.27 -13.60
C ALA A 240 -8.39 13.72 -12.42
N ASP A 241 -8.99 14.42 -11.46
CA ASP A 241 -8.33 14.62 -10.17
C ASP A 241 -8.25 13.29 -9.41
N ILE A 242 -9.36 12.53 -9.38
CA ILE A 242 -9.47 11.21 -8.75
C ILE A 242 -10.08 10.21 -9.73
N GLY A 243 -9.42 9.07 -9.93
CA GLY A 243 -9.87 7.99 -10.83
C GLY A 243 -9.85 8.45 -12.29
N GLY A 244 -8.68 8.41 -12.94
CA GLY A 244 -8.50 8.99 -14.28
C GLY A 244 -9.52 8.51 -15.33
N ALA A 245 -10.02 7.28 -15.22
CA ALA A 245 -11.05 6.73 -16.10
C ALA A 245 -12.45 6.69 -15.46
N ILE A 246 -12.57 5.99 -14.33
CA ILE A 246 -13.84 5.69 -13.65
C ILE A 246 -13.78 6.18 -12.21
N TYR A 247 -14.88 6.77 -11.75
CA TYR A 247 -15.12 7.04 -10.34
C TYR A 247 -16.45 6.44 -9.90
N LEU A 248 -16.40 5.52 -8.95
CA LEU A 248 -17.53 4.86 -8.32
C LEU A 248 -17.60 5.29 -6.86
N ASN A 249 -18.62 6.08 -6.50
CA ASN A 249 -18.91 6.35 -5.10
C ASN A 249 -19.66 5.16 -4.51
N SER A 250 -19.32 4.74 -3.29
CA SER A 250 -20.08 3.73 -2.51
C SER A 250 -20.42 2.41 -3.22
N THR A 251 -19.70 2.03 -4.27
CA THR A 251 -19.96 0.81 -5.05
C THR A 251 -18.65 0.17 -5.48
N LYS A 252 -18.73 -1.12 -5.82
CA LYS A 252 -17.60 -1.93 -6.30
C LYS A 252 -17.94 -2.48 -7.67
N LEU A 253 -16.97 -2.48 -8.57
CA LEU A 253 -17.09 -3.16 -9.84
C LEU A 253 -17.04 -4.68 -9.59
N GLN A 254 -17.96 -5.42 -10.19
CA GLN A 254 -17.93 -6.87 -10.13
C GLN A 254 -16.80 -7.40 -11.02
N SER A 255 -16.08 -8.44 -10.57
CA SER A 255 -14.93 -9.00 -11.30
C SER A 255 -15.29 -9.50 -12.71
N SER A 256 -16.53 -9.96 -12.93
CA SER A 256 -17.05 -10.34 -14.25
C SER A 256 -17.05 -9.17 -15.24
N SER A 257 -17.56 -8.03 -14.80
CA SER A 257 -17.66 -6.79 -15.58
C SER A 257 -16.28 -6.21 -15.88
N PHE A 258 -15.38 -6.28 -14.89
CA PHE A 258 -14.02 -5.78 -15.00
C PHE A 258 -13.24 -6.39 -16.19
N SER A 259 -13.40 -7.69 -16.46
CA SER A 259 -12.73 -8.39 -17.57
C SER A 259 -13.04 -7.81 -18.97
N GLN A 260 -14.11 -7.03 -19.09
CA GLN A 260 -14.59 -6.46 -20.35
C GLN A 260 -14.22 -4.98 -20.51
N ILE A 261 -13.40 -4.43 -19.60
CA ILE A 261 -12.97 -3.03 -19.62
C ILE A 261 -11.48 -2.96 -19.91
N GLN A 262 -11.10 -2.12 -20.85
CA GLN A 262 -9.71 -1.84 -21.19
C GLN A 262 -9.34 -0.42 -20.78
N PHE A 263 -8.21 -0.30 -20.08
CA PHE A 263 -7.65 0.96 -19.62
C PHE A 263 -6.30 1.21 -20.31
N LEU A 264 -6.13 2.36 -20.96
CA LEU A 264 -4.90 2.71 -21.65
C LEU A 264 -4.52 4.17 -21.38
N GLY A 265 -3.44 4.38 -20.63
CA GLY A 265 -2.85 5.71 -20.44
C GLY A 265 -3.73 6.73 -19.71
N ASN A 266 -4.74 6.28 -18.96
CA ASN A 266 -5.52 7.17 -18.10
C ASN A 266 -4.66 7.68 -16.94
N LYS A 267 -5.00 8.85 -16.38
CA LYS A 267 -4.23 9.48 -15.31
C LYS A 267 -5.10 10.16 -14.26
N GLY A 268 -4.85 9.86 -12.99
CA GLY A 268 -5.37 10.59 -11.84
C GLY A 268 -4.35 11.62 -11.37
N LYS A 269 -4.76 12.87 -11.13
CA LYS A 269 -3.85 13.94 -10.70
C LYS A 269 -3.48 13.79 -9.22
N LEU A 270 -4.48 13.53 -8.37
CA LEU A 270 -4.33 13.38 -6.93
C LEU A 270 -4.17 11.90 -6.58
N ALA A 271 -4.99 11.04 -7.19
CA ALA A 271 -5.08 9.64 -6.82
C ALA A 271 -5.61 8.79 -7.97
N ILE A 272 -5.04 7.58 -8.10
CA ILE A 272 -5.51 6.46 -8.93
C ILE A 272 -5.65 6.78 -10.43
N ASP A 273 -4.87 6.08 -11.25
CA ASP A 273 -4.84 6.34 -12.68
C ASP A 273 -6.12 5.90 -13.40
N ASN A 274 -6.75 4.82 -12.95
CA ASN A 274 -7.86 4.21 -13.66
C ASN A 274 -9.17 4.23 -12.86
N LEU A 275 -9.28 3.47 -11.76
CA LEU A 275 -10.57 3.16 -11.13
C LEU A 275 -10.63 3.60 -9.66
N GLN A 276 -11.35 4.66 -9.36
CA GLN A 276 -11.74 4.92 -7.97
C GLN A 276 -13.00 4.12 -7.64
N GLU A 277 -12.96 3.29 -6.61
CA GLU A 277 -14.11 2.54 -6.07
C GLU A 277 -13.93 2.28 -4.56
N LEU A 278 -14.88 1.57 -3.94
CA LEU A 278 -14.66 1.08 -2.58
C LEU A 278 -13.56 0.01 -2.57
N PRO A 279 -12.66 0.01 -1.56
CA PRO A 279 -11.61 -0.98 -1.42
C PRO A 279 -12.20 -2.38 -1.37
N ILE A 280 -11.48 -3.30 -1.99
CA ILE A 280 -11.95 -4.68 -2.13
C ILE A 280 -11.21 -5.58 -1.18
N TYR A 281 -9.90 -5.41 -1.12
CA TYR A 281 -9.04 -6.13 -0.20
C TYR A 281 -7.93 -5.21 0.31
N ILE A 282 -7.16 -5.76 1.23
CA ILE A 282 -5.98 -5.13 1.79
C ILE A 282 -4.74 -5.76 1.17
N MET A 283 -3.75 -4.94 0.86
CA MET A 283 -2.45 -5.37 0.37
C MET A 283 -1.40 -5.11 1.44
N LEU A 284 -0.56 -6.09 1.71
CA LEU A 284 0.55 -5.97 2.64
C LEU A 284 1.80 -5.46 1.90
N SER A 285 2.54 -4.54 2.51
CA SER A 285 3.87 -4.13 2.07
C SER A 285 4.87 -4.37 3.19
N ILE A 286 5.95 -5.07 2.86
CA ILE A 286 7.04 -5.41 3.78
C ILE A 286 8.35 -4.96 3.15
N PHE A 287 9.17 -4.23 3.89
CA PHE A 287 10.45 -3.69 3.38
C PHE A 287 10.25 -2.90 2.08
N GLN A 288 9.16 -2.12 2.00
CA GLN A 288 8.78 -1.31 0.83
C GLN A 288 8.44 -2.14 -0.42
N THR A 289 8.21 -3.45 -0.26
CA THR A 289 7.78 -4.34 -1.34
C THR A 289 6.36 -4.78 -1.10
N ASP A 290 5.49 -4.53 -2.07
CA ASP A 290 4.09 -4.95 -2.03
C ASP A 290 3.98 -6.46 -2.28
N ILE A 291 3.18 -7.13 -1.46
CA ILE A 291 2.96 -8.56 -1.48
C ILE A 291 1.57 -8.82 -2.03
N GLU A 292 1.51 -9.61 -3.10
CA GLU A 292 0.26 -10.08 -3.72
C GLU A 292 -0.67 -10.72 -2.68
N THR A 293 -1.93 -10.30 -2.69
CA THR A 293 -2.97 -10.86 -1.83
C THR A 293 -3.64 -12.05 -2.53
N ILE A 294 -3.84 -13.14 -1.79
CA ILE A 294 -4.54 -14.34 -2.24
C ILE A 294 -5.71 -14.63 -1.31
N THR A 295 -6.81 -15.13 -1.85
CA THR A 295 -7.98 -15.55 -1.07
C THR A 295 -7.93 -17.05 -0.83
N VAL A 296 -7.85 -17.48 0.44
CA VAL A 296 -7.86 -18.90 0.83
C VAL A 296 -9.01 -19.14 1.80
N GLY A 297 -9.94 -20.02 1.44
CA GLY A 297 -11.12 -20.27 2.26
C GLY A 297 -12.04 -19.05 2.44
N GLY A 298 -12.02 -18.12 1.49
CA GLY A 298 -12.78 -16.86 1.56
C GLY A 298 -12.13 -15.78 2.44
N GLN A 299 -10.88 -15.97 2.86
CA GLN A 299 -10.13 -14.99 3.65
C GLN A 299 -8.89 -14.54 2.89
N ASP A 300 -8.69 -13.22 2.86
CA ASP A 300 -7.56 -12.61 2.17
C ASP A 300 -6.30 -12.68 3.03
N GLN A 301 -5.19 -13.08 2.42
CA GLN A 301 -3.88 -13.20 3.08
C GLN A 301 -2.74 -12.94 2.09
N PRO A 302 -1.52 -12.61 2.54
CA PRO A 302 -0.41 -12.37 1.63
C PRO A 302 0.15 -13.67 1.06
N ASN A 303 0.60 -13.64 -0.19
CA ASN A 303 1.32 -14.73 -0.83
C ASN A 303 2.80 -14.79 -0.40
N LEU A 304 3.04 -15.02 0.89
CA LEU A 304 4.38 -15.05 1.48
C LEU A 304 5.28 -16.14 0.90
N LYS A 305 4.71 -17.26 0.43
CA LYS A 305 5.49 -18.34 -0.20
C LYS A 305 6.23 -17.86 -1.44
N LYS A 306 5.59 -17.00 -2.24
CA LYS A 306 6.22 -16.41 -3.43
C LYS A 306 7.33 -15.42 -3.07
N PHE A 307 7.24 -14.77 -1.91
CA PHE A 307 8.17 -13.71 -1.49
C PHE A 307 9.32 -14.20 -0.59
N LEU A 308 9.04 -14.95 0.48
CA LEU A 308 10.02 -15.41 1.47
C LEU A 308 10.36 -16.90 1.36
N ASN A 309 9.67 -17.65 0.50
CA ASN A 309 9.68 -19.12 0.50
C ASN A 309 9.19 -19.73 1.83
N GLU A 310 8.39 -18.98 2.58
CA GLU A 310 7.82 -19.35 3.86
C GLU A 310 6.35 -18.91 3.95
N SER A 311 5.58 -19.52 4.86
CA SER A 311 4.16 -19.17 5.09
C SER A 311 3.96 -18.14 6.21
N PHE A 312 5.05 -17.64 6.82
CA PHE A 312 5.02 -16.82 8.03
C PHE A 312 5.97 -15.64 7.90
N ILE A 313 5.68 -14.57 8.65
CA ILE A 313 6.62 -13.47 8.91
C ILE A 313 7.13 -13.58 10.34
N TYR A 314 8.42 -13.32 10.54
CA TYR A 314 8.99 -13.22 11.88
C TYR A 314 8.92 -11.78 12.41
N LEU A 315 8.31 -11.61 13.58
CA LEU A 315 8.13 -10.35 14.30
C LEU A 315 8.77 -10.43 15.71
N PRO A 316 9.12 -9.31 16.36
CA PRO A 316 9.56 -9.35 17.74
C PRO A 316 8.40 -9.70 18.69
N SER A 317 8.72 -10.43 19.77
CA SER A 317 7.79 -10.67 20.89
C SER A 317 8.10 -9.75 22.06
N GLY A 318 7.15 -8.92 22.49
CA GLY A 318 7.30 -8.00 23.63
C GLY A 318 8.02 -6.68 23.33
N GLN A 319 8.32 -6.41 22.06
CA GLN A 319 8.94 -5.15 21.62
C GLN A 319 8.16 -4.54 20.45
N LYS A 320 8.30 -3.23 20.25
CA LYS A 320 7.69 -2.53 19.11
C LYS A 320 8.33 -2.98 17.80
N ILE A 321 7.51 -3.30 16.80
CA ILE A 321 7.94 -3.84 15.50
C ILE A 321 8.97 -2.93 14.82
N GLY A 322 8.68 -1.63 14.69
CA GLY A 322 9.54 -0.67 13.98
C GLY A 322 10.82 -0.29 14.74
N GLN A 323 10.92 -0.59 16.04
CA GLN A 323 12.10 -0.29 16.85
C GLN A 323 13.01 -1.52 17.05
N TYR A 324 12.65 -2.66 16.45
CA TYR A 324 13.36 -3.90 16.69
C TYR A 324 14.75 -3.93 16.06
N GLN A 325 15.70 -4.44 16.82
CA GLN A 325 17.08 -4.61 16.40
C GLN A 325 17.48 -6.07 16.51
N LEU A 326 18.15 -6.60 15.49
CA LEU A 326 18.73 -7.94 15.47
C LEU A 326 20.21 -7.87 15.83
N PHE A 327 20.63 -8.71 16.77
CA PHE A 327 22.02 -8.85 17.17
C PHE A 327 22.80 -9.68 16.14
N SER A 328 23.77 -9.04 15.48
CA SER A 328 24.66 -9.69 14.53
C SER A 328 25.89 -10.23 15.24
N LYS A 329 26.05 -11.56 15.29
CA LYS A 329 27.23 -12.22 15.88
C LYS A 329 28.53 -11.84 15.19
N LYS A 330 28.50 -11.53 13.88
CA LYS A 330 29.69 -11.21 13.09
C LYS A 330 30.30 -9.86 13.50
N VAL A 331 29.42 -8.88 13.78
CA VAL A 331 29.82 -7.51 14.13
C VAL A 331 29.77 -7.30 15.65
N ASN A 332 29.23 -8.26 16.39
CA ASN A 332 28.98 -8.17 17.82
C ASN A 332 28.19 -6.90 18.21
N ASN A 333 27.23 -6.51 17.36
CA ASN A 333 26.44 -5.29 17.53
C ASN A 333 24.99 -5.50 17.05
N TYR A 334 24.08 -4.67 17.53
CA TYR A 334 22.70 -4.61 17.07
C TYR A 334 22.60 -3.88 15.74
N GLN A 335 21.80 -4.43 14.84
CA GLN A 335 21.45 -3.83 13.55
C GLN A 335 19.93 -3.64 13.53
N ASN A 336 19.45 -2.48 13.08
CA ASN A 336 18.02 -2.25 12.94
C ASN A 336 17.47 -3.27 11.93
N TYR A 337 16.43 -4.02 12.33
CA TYR A 337 15.76 -4.93 11.40
C TYR A 337 14.92 -4.15 10.37
N ASN A 338 14.51 -2.93 10.73
CA ASN A 338 13.81 -1.96 9.88
C ASN A 338 12.66 -2.58 9.06
N ILE A 339 11.88 -3.45 9.71
CA ILE A 339 10.69 -4.01 9.10
C ILE A 339 9.59 -2.95 9.08
N GLN A 340 9.32 -2.46 7.88
CA GLN A 340 8.20 -1.55 7.62
C GLN A 340 7.01 -2.41 7.23
N LEU A 341 6.09 -2.62 8.17
CA LEU A 341 4.88 -3.39 7.96
C LEU A 341 3.72 -2.42 7.75
N LYS A 342 3.34 -2.25 6.49
CA LYS A 342 2.30 -1.31 6.05
C LYS A 342 1.19 -2.06 5.33
N PHE A 343 -0.05 -1.64 5.54
CA PHE A 343 -1.20 -2.21 4.86
C PHE A 343 -1.92 -1.13 4.07
N TYR A 344 -2.14 -1.40 2.79
CA TYR A 344 -2.79 -0.49 1.86
C TYR A 344 -4.18 -1.01 1.50
N LEU A 345 -5.13 -0.09 1.34
CA LEU A 345 -6.42 -0.38 0.73
C LEU A 345 -6.26 -0.32 -0.78
N VAL A 346 -6.71 -1.35 -1.50
CA VAL A 346 -6.60 -1.42 -2.95
C VAL A 346 -7.93 -1.75 -3.62
N ASN A 347 -8.07 -1.34 -4.88
CA ASN A 347 -9.22 -1.64 -5.75
C ASN A 347 -9.03 -2.95 -6.53
N ASN A 348 -9.95 -3.27 -7.46
CA ASN A 348 -9.83 -4.43 -8.37
C ASN A 348 -8.61 -4.40 -9.29
N LEU A 349 -7.97 -3.24 -9.48
CA LEU A 349 -6.79 -3.03 -10.32
C LEU A 349 -5.48 -3.07 -9.52
N GLU A 350 -5.54 -3.41 -8.23
CA GLU A 350 -4.42 -3.32 -7.29
C GLU A 350 -3.86 -1.89 -7.14
N GLU A 351 -4.61 -0.87 -7.57
CA GLU A 351 -4.26 0.52 -7.38
C GLU A 351 -4.56 0.91 -5.93
N ARG A 352 -3.60 1.60 -5.28
CA ARG A 352 -3.74 2.08 -3.91
C ARG A 352 -4.80 3.17 -3.83
N ILE A 353 -5.73 3.04 -2.90
CA ILE A 353 -6.80 4.01 -2.67
C ILE A 353 -6.35 5.02 -1.63
N PHE A 354 -6.32 6.29 -2.04
CA PHE A 354 -5.63 7.37 -1.34
C PHE A 354 -6.55 8.31 -0.54
N GLN A 355 -7.87 8.13 -0.67
CA GLN A 355 -8.83 9.03 -0.05
C GLN A 355 -10.10 8.26 0.33
N PHE A 356 -10.32 8.13 1.63
CA PHE A 356 -11.63 7.86 2.19
C PHE A 356 -12.15 9.13 2.82
N ASP A 357 -13.36 9.53 2.44
CA ASP A 357 -14.11 10.53 3.17
C ASP A 357 -14.24 10.07 4.63
N ASN A 358 -13.42 10.60 5.55
CA ASN A 358 -13.48 10.58 7.04
C ASN A 358 -13.98 9.33 7.81
N GLU A 359 -14.34 8.21 7.18
CA GLU A 359 -15.11 7.11 7.75
C GLU A 359 -14.20 5.97 8.22
N THR A 360 -13.17 5.62 7.43
CA THR A 360 -12.15 4.64 7.83
C THR A 360 -11.04 5.28 8.64
N LYS A 361 -11.24 5.34 9.96
CA LYS A 361 -10.20 5.87 10.86
C LYS A 361 -9.27 4.82 11.43
N SER A 362 -9.73 3.57 11.56
CA SER A 362 -8.93 2.52 12.18
C SER A 362 -9.38 1.11 11.81
N CYS A 363 -8.48 0.15 12.04
CA CYS A 363 -8.75 -1.27 11.96
C CYS A 363 -8.51 -1.94 13.32
N ILE A 364 -9.27 -2.99 13.60
CA ILE A 364 -9.10 -3.84 14.78
C ILE A 364 -8.29 -5.06 14.37
N VAL A 365 -7.17 -5.32 15.06
CA VAL A 365 -6.34 -6.51 14.86
C VAL A 365 -6.60 -7.49 15.99
N LYS A 366 -7.31 -8.57 15.65
CA LYS A 366 -7.55 -9.70 16.54
C LYS A 366 -6.42 -10.70 16.42
N GLN A 367 -6.05 -11.31 17.53
CA GLN A 367 -4.94 -12.26 17.59
C GLN A 367 -5.48 -13.64 17.96
N LYS A 368 -5.11 -14.66 17.18
CA LYS A 368 -5.50 -16.06 17.40
C LYS A 368 -4.28 -16.96 17.34
N GLN A 369 -4.06 -17.76 18.38
CA GLN A 369 -2.98 -18.75 18.39
C GLN A 369 -3.45 -20.06 17.74
N PHE A 370 -2.58 -20.65 16.93
CA PHE A 370 -2.77 -21.97 16.32
C PHE A 370 -1.62 -22.90 16.70
N ILE A 371 -1.91 -24.20 16.85
CA ILE A 371 -0.92 -25.28 16.89
C ILE A 371 -1.30 -26.27 15.79
N GLY A 372 -0.50 -26.32 14.72
CA GLY A 372 -0.93 -26.96 13.48
C GLY A 372 -2.20 -26.28 12.95
N GLU A 373 -3.25 -27.06 12.69
CA GLU A 373 -4.54 -26.53 12.22
C GLU A 373 -5.52 -26.20 13.36
N GLN A 374 -5.18 -26.53 14.61
CA GLN A 374 -6.08 -26.34 15.75
C GLN A 374 -5.92 -24.95 16.35
N GLN A 375 -7.02 -24.19 16.37
CA GLN A 375 -7.09 -22.92 17.08
C GLN A 375 -7.08 -23.13 18.59
N GLN A 376 -6.21 -22.42 19.30
CA GLN A 376 -6.19 -22.39 20.75
C GLN A 376 -6.98 -21.21 21.32
N THR A 377 -7.68 -21.45 22.42
CA THR A 377 -8.47 -20.43 23.12
C THR A 377 -7.58 -19.60 24.04
N VAL A 378 -6.69 -18.80 23.46
CA VAL A 378 -5.93 -17.78 24.19
C VAL A 378 -6.58 -16.42 23.94
N LYS A 379 -6.96 -15.72 25.02
CA LYS A 379 -7.53 -14.38 24.94
C LYS A 379 -6.41 -13.36 24.89
N TYR A 380 -6.22 -12.76 23.73
CA TYR A 380 -5.39 -11.57 23.56
C TYR A 380 -6.27 -10.32 23.56
N ASN A 381 -5.68 -9.18 23.92
CA ASN A 381 -6.35 -7.90 23.74
C ASN A 381 -6.37 -7.56 22.25
N ASP A 382 -7.50 -7.01 21.80
CA ASP A 382 -7.62 -6.44 20.47
C ASP A 382 -6.70 -5.22 20.36
N LEU A 383 -5.97 -5.12 19.25
CA LEU A 383 -5.14 -3.96 18.94
C LEU A 383 -5.90 -3.05 17.98
N ILE A 384 -5.74 -1.74 18.12
CA ILE A 384 -6.31 -0.76 17.20
C ILE A 384 -5.17 -0.13 16.43
N VAL A 385 -5.29 -0.08 15.11
CA VAL A 385 -4.34 0.57 14.20
C VAL A 385 -5.07 1.66 13.46
N ASP A 386 -4.64 2.90 13.66
CA ASP A 386 -5.21 4.05 12.98
C ASP A 386 -4.68 4.17 11.54
N TYR A 387 -5.51 4.70 10.64
CA TYR A 387 -5.11 4.99 9.27
C TYR A 387 -4.26 6.26 9.23
N ASP A 388 -3.05 6.16 8.70
CA ASP A 388 -2.16 7.31 8.50
C ASP A 388 -2.57 8.03 7.21
N GLN A 389 -3.01 9.28 7.32
CA GLN A 389 -3.45 10.08 6.17
C GLN A 389 -2.30 10.58 5.29
N GLU A 390 -1.10 10.72 5.85
CA GLU A 390 0.08 11.18 5.11
C GLU A 390 0.69 10.03 4.30
N ASP A 391 0.81 8.85 4.91
CA ASP A 391 1.33 7.64 4.24
C ASP A 391 0.26 6.85 3.49
N GLN A 392 -1.02 7.15 3.74
CA GLN A 392 -2.19 6.52 3.15
C GLN A 392 -2.20 5.00 3.41
N SER A 393 -1.85 4.61 4.63
CA SER A 393 -1.67 3.20 5.03
C SER A 393 -1.97 2.97 6.51
N PHE A 394 -2.17 1.71 6.89
CA PHE A 394 -2.15 1.29 8.29
C PHE A 394 -0.72 0.88 8.68
N ILE A 395 -0.12 1.63 9.60
CA ILE A 395 1.29 1.45 10.00
C ILE A 395 1.38 0.61 11.27
N PHE A 396 1.99 -0.57 11.17
CA PHE A 396 2.09 -1.52 12.29
C PHE A 396 3.36 -1.34 13.14
N GLU A 397 4.22 -0.39 12.80
CA GLU A 397 5.54 -0.19 13.43
C GLU A 397 5.48 0.03 14.95
N ASN A 398 4.41 0.64 15.45
CA ASN A 398 4.23 0.92 16.88
C ASN A 398 3.58 -0.23 17.67
N LEU A 399 3.15 -1.30 17.01
CA LEU A 399 2.53 -2.43 17.69
C LEU A 399 3.58 -3.29 18.42
N THR A 400 3.16 -3.82 19.55
CA THR A 400 3.89 -4.83 20.31
C THR A 400 3.07 -6.11 20.30
N ILE A 401 3.63 -7.19 19.74
CA ILE A 401 2.99 -8.51 19.69
C ILE A 401 3.55 -9.35 20.84
N ILE A 402 2.70 -10.14 21.50
CA ILE A 402 3.10 -11.07 22.56
C ILE A 402 2.78 -12.48 22.09
N PHE A 403 3.81 -13.23 21.69
CA PHE A 403 3.70 -14.62 21.29
C PHE A 403 4.96 -15.38 21.67
N ASP A 404 4.80 -16.53 22.33
CA ASP A 404 5.90 -17.32 22.88
C ASP A 404 6.83 -17.79 21.76
N PRO A 405 8.07 -17.27 21.68
CA PRO A 405 9.02 -17.65 20.64
C PRO A 405 9.59 -19.06 20.83
N TYR A 406 9.30 -19.73 21.95
CA TYR A 406 9.69 -21.11 22.25
C TYR A 406 8.51 -22.09 22.25
N SER A 407 7.35 -21.65 21.76
CA SER A 407 6.21 -22.51 21.49
C SER A 407 6.56 -23.62 20.46
N SER A 408 5.68 -24.61 20.29
CA SER A 408 5.97 -25.78 19.43
C SER A 408 6.32 -25.35 18.00
N GLN A 409 7.07 -26.18 17.25
CA GLN A 409 7.49 -25.81 15.89
C GLN A 409 6.31 -25.51 14.95
N ASP A 410 5.16 -26.12 15.22
CA ASP A 410 3.93 -25.97 14.44
C ASP A 410 3.01 -24.84 14.93
N SER A 411 3.39 -24.12 16.00
CA SER A 411 2.58 -23.02 16.48
C SER A 411 2.90 -21.69 15.80
N TYR A 412 1.86 -20.91 15.58
CA TYR A 412 1.93 -19.58 15.00
C TYR A 412 0.79 -18.71 15.52
N LEU A 413 0.95 -17.40 15.35
CA LEU A 413 -0.08 -16.42 15.65
C LEU A 413 -0.70 -15.94 14.34
N ASN A 414 -2.02 -16.01 14.23
CA ASN A 414 -2.79 -15.42 13.14
C ASN A 414 -3.28 -14.04 13.60
N LEU A 415 -2.84 -13.00 12.91
CA LEU A 415 -3.33 -11.64 13.07
C LEU A 415 -4.47 -11.43 12.07
N GLN A 416 -5.70 -11.34 12.56
CA GLN A 416 -6.87 -11.05 11.76
C GLN A 416 -7.18 -9.55 11.87
N MET A 417 -6.85 -8.80 10.84
CA MET A 417 -7.17 -7.39 10.73
C MET A 417 -8.58 -7.22 10.16
N ILE A 418 -9.39 -6.41 10.83
CA ILE A 418 -10.80 -6.16 10.51
C ILE A 418 -10.96 -4.64 10.37
N CYS A 419 -11.18 -4.18 9.15
CA CYS A 419 -11.31 -2.77 8.80
C CYS A 419 -12.76 -2.48 8.38
N GLN A 420 -13.41 -1.54 9.06
CA GLN A 420 -14.75 -1.08 8.68
C GLN A 420 -14.62 0.07 7.69
N ILE A 421 -15.11 -0.11 6.47
CA ILE A 421 -14.95 0.87 5.38
C ILE A 421 -16.09 1.89 5.33
N GLN A 422 -17.30 1.37 5.35
CA GLN A 422 -18.53 2.15 5.44
C GLN A 422 -19.41 1.52 6.53
N SER A 423 -20.63 2.04 6.73
CA SER A 423 -21.52 1.57 7.81
C SER A 423 -21.73 0.04 7.84
N ASN A 424 -21.62 -0.65 6.70
CA ASN A 424 -21.85 -2.11 6.61
C ASN A 424 -20.72 -2.91 5.96
N ASP A 425 -19.73 -2.28 5.33
CA ASP A 425 -18.68 -2.98 4.60
C ASP A 425 -17.47 -3.23 5.49
N ILE A 426 -17.12 -4.51 5.65
CA ILE A 426 -15.97 -4.96 6.44
C ILE A 426 -15.00 -5.66 5.49
N ILE A 427 -13.72 -5.29 5.56
CA ILE A 427 -12.64 -6.08 4.96
C ILE A 427 -11.91 -6.81 6.08
N GLU A 428 -11.69 -8.11 5.86
CA GLU A 428 -10.87 -8.94 6.71
C GLU A 428 -9.59 -9.33 6.00
N TYR A 429 -8.47 -9.27 6.70
CA TYR A 429 -7.17 -9.68 6.20
C TYR A 429 -6.43 -10.49 7.26
N GLN A 430 -5.77 -11.57 6.85
CA GLN A 430 -5.06 -12.46 7.75
C GLN A 430 -3.57 -12.48 7.49
N LEU A 431 -2.81 -12.45 8.58
CA LEU A 431 -1.37 -12.54 8.57
C LEU A 431 -0.89 -13.58 9.57
N ASN A 432 -0.24 -14.63 9.09
CA ASN A 432 0.39 -15.63 9.94
C ASN A 432 1.80 -15.18 10.33
N VAL A 433 2.08 -15.14 11.63
CA VAL A 433 3.34 -14.65 12.17
C VAL A 433 3.95 -15.64 13.16
N LYS A 434 5.28 -15.67 13.17
CA LYS A 434 6.10 -16.28 14.22
C LYS A 434 6.92 -15.20 14.90
N THR A 435 7.46 -15.50 16.08
CA THR A 435 8.31 -14.55 16.80
C THR A 435 9.76 -14.97 16.85
N PHE A 436 10.67 -14.00 16.88
CA PHE A 436 12.10 -14.26 17.04
C PHE A 436 12.41 -14.80 18.45
N PRO A 437 13.31 -15.81 18.58
CA PRO A 437 13.80 -16.24 19.88
C PRO A 437 14.62 -15.13 20.56
N CYS A 438 14.58 -15.08 21.89
CA CYS A 438 15.27 -14.04 22.63
C CYS A 438 16.78 -14.11 22.39
N GLN A 439 17.34 -13.00 21.95
CA GLN A 439 18.75 -12.87 21.64
C GLN A 439 19.55 -12.39 22.86
N VAL A 440 20.87 -12.22 22.69
CA VAL A 440 21.69 -11.61 23.75
C VAL A 440 21.17 -10.20 24.05
N GLY A 441 21.28 -9.78 25.30
CA GLY A 441 20.72 -8.53 25.82
C GLY A 441 19.20 -8.50 25.98
N GLU A 442 18.54 -9.61 25.71
CA GLU A 442 17.13 -9.85 26.04
C GLU A 442 17.01 -10.95 27.09
N TYR A 443 15.84 -11.00 27.72
CA TYR A 443 15.41 -12.09 28.58
C TYR A 443 13.95 -12.48 28.30
N TYR A 444 13.65 -13.75 28.52
CA TYR A 444 12.34 -14.33 28.37
C TYR A 444 11.53 -14.19 29.65
N TYR A 445 10.35 -13.58 29.55
CA TYR A 445 9.42 -13.39 30.66
C TYR A 445 7.99 -13.40 30.12
N GLU A 446 7.08 -14.16 30.74
CA GLU A 446 5.66 -14.21 30.37
C GLU A 446 5.39 -14.34 28.85
N SER A 447 6.03 -15.30 28.18
CA SER A 447 5.84 -15.56 26.73
C SER A 447 6.37 -14.48 25.77
N GLN A 448 7.27 -13.61 26.23
CA GLN A 448 7.85 -12.54 25.41
C GLN A 448 9.34 -12.30 25.70
N CYS A 449 10.01 -11.57 24.80
CA CYS A 449 11.43 -11.21 24.91
C CYS A 449 11.56 -9.72 25.25
N LEU A 450 11.96 -9.42 26.48
CA LEU A 450 12.15 -8.07 26.97
C LEU A 450 13.63 -7.67 26.96
N LEU A 451 13.91 -6.39 26.71
CA LEU A 451 15.27 -5.86 26.70
C LEU A 451 15.80 -5.66 28.11
N CYS A 452 17.07 -5.99 28.34
CA CYS A 452 17.74 -5.62 29.57
C CYS A 452 17.94 -4.09 29.66
N GLU A 453 17.65 -3.51 30.82
CA GLU A 453 17.83 -2.08 31.08
C GLU A 453 19.28 -1.77 31.47
N SER A 454 20.13 -1.54 30.47
CA SER A 454 21.55 -1.25 30.69
C SER A 454 21.80 0.02 31.51
N SER A 455 20.91 1.02 31.42
CA SER A 455 20.97 2.24 32.23
C SER A 455 20.83 1.98 33.74
N LYS A 456 20.18 0.87 34.13
CA LYS A 456 20.07 0.41 35.52
C LYS A 456 21.11 -0.67 35.86
N GLY A 457 22.09 -0.90 34.98
CA GLY A 457 23.14 -1.89 35.18
C GLY A 457 22.68 -3.34 34.96
N TYR A 458 21.66 -3.57 34.13
CA TYR A 458 21.22 -4.92 33.76
C TYR A 458 21.71 -5.31 32.37
N TYR A 459 22.12 -6.57 32.20
CA TYR A 459 22.62 -7.11 30.94
C TYR A 459 22.30 -8.62 30.78
N SER A 460 22.40 -9.13 29.56
CA SER A 460 22.31 -10.56 29.25
C SER A 460 23.31 -10.94 28.16
N LEU A 461 24.14 -11.95 28.41
CA LEU A 461 25.18 -12.40 27.47
C LEU A 461 24.80 -13.68 26.73
N GLN A 462 23.73 -14.34 27.17
CA GLN A 462 23.30 -15.63 26.65
C GLN A 462 21.93 -15.48 25.96
N PRO A 463 21.74 -16.07 24.77
CA PRO A 463 20.40 -16.17 24.21
C PRO A 463 19.53 -17.04 25.13
N LYS A 464 18.20 -16.86 25.07
CA LYS A 464 17.24 -17.57 25.92
C LYS A 464 17.43 -17.39 27.43
N ALA A 465 18.04 -16.30 27.87
CA ALA A 465 18.12 -15.98 29.30
C ALA A 465 16.71 -15.77 29.87
N PHE A 466 16.47 -16.18 31.13
CA PHE A 466 15.18 -15.95 31.83
C PHE A 466 15.17 -14.68 32.69
N TYR A 467 16.34 -14.08 32.90
CA TYR A 467 16.52 -12.87 33.68
C TYR A 467 17.76 -12.13 33.20
N CYS A 468 17.78 -10.81 33.40
CA CYS A 468 19.01 -10.03 33.22
C CYS A 468 19.88 -10.11 34.48
N LEU A 469 21.18 -10.21 34.28
CA LEU A 469 22.16 -10.12 35.36
C LEU A 469 22.37 -8.65 35.72
N LYS A 470 22.52 -8.38 37.02
CA LYS A 470 22.92 -7.07 37.52
C LYS A 470 24.44 -6.99 37.54
N ILE A 471 25.01 -5.83 37.18
CA ILE A 471 26.45 -5.62 37.26
C ILE A 471 26.96 -5.78 38.71
N ASP A 472 28.11 -6.43 38.86
CA ASP A 472 28.93 -6.33 40.08
C ASP A 472 29.90 -5.16 39.87
N PRO A 473 29.74 -4.04 40.59
CA PRO A 473 30.58 -2.86 40.40
C PRO A 473 32.05 -3.09 40.79
N LYS A 474 32.39 -4.21 41.44
CA LYS A 474 33.79 -4.58 41.71
C LYS A 474 34.46 -5.19 40.48
N MET A 475 33.70 -5.85 39.62
CA MET A 475 34.22 -6.64 38.50
C MET A 475 33.95 -5.98 37.15
N ILE A 476 32.82 -5.28 37.03
CA ILE A 476 32.32 -4.71 35.77
C ILE A 476 32.41 -3.19 35.86
N LEU A 477 33.18 -2.61 34.93
CA LEU A 477 33.37 -1.17 34.78
C LEU A 477 32.13 -0.52 34.14
N LYS A 478 31.63 -1.08 33.04
CA LYS A 478 30.43 -0.62 32.31
C LYS A 478 29.72 -1.80 31.65
N ASN A 479 28.48 -1.60 31.22
CA ASN A 479 27.75 -2.58 30.44
C ASN A 479 26.89 -1.91 29.35
N THR A 480 26.68 -2.66 28.27
CA THR A 480 25.55 -2.44 27.38
C THR A 480 24.46 -3.48 27.72
N LYS A 481 23.43 -3.59 26.88
CA LYS A 481 22.42 -4.64 27.07
C LYS A 481 23.02 -6.03 26.87
N ASN A 482 23.96 -6.18 25.92
CA ASN A 482 24.51 -7.44 25.42
C ASN A 482 26.00 -7.64 25.67
N GLN A 483 26.70 -6.67 26.27
CA GLN A 483 28.14 -6.72 26.52
C GLN A 483 28.46 -6.14 27.90
N ILE A 484 29.62 -6.52 28.43
CA ILE A 484 30.19 -6.00 29.67
C ILE A 484 31.64 -5.62 29.44
N GLU A 485 32.07 -4.55 30.10
CA GLU A 485 33.45 -4.08 30.17
C GLU A 485 34.00 -4.44 31.55
N LEU A 486 35.03 -5.28 31.61
CA LEU A 486 35.62 -5.71 32.88
C LEU A 486 36.70 -4.72 33.35
N TYR A 487 36.84 -4.56 34.67
CA TYR A 487 38.03 -3.91 35.22
C TYR A 487 39.29 -4.73 34.89
N PRO A 488 40.49 -4.10 34.80
CA PRO A 488 41.74 -4.83 34.77
C PRO A 488 41.84 -5.83 35.93
N SER A 489 42.56 -6.93 35.73
CA SER A 489 42.62 -8.10 36.63
C SER A 489 41.43 -9.06 36.57
N TYR A 490 40.37 -8.75 35.81
CA TYR A 490 39.22 -9.64 35.63
C TYR A 490 39.14 -10.17 34.21
N TRP A 491 38.91 -11.47 34.09
CA TRP A 491 38.91 -12.22 32.85
C TRP A 491 37.57 -12.93 32.63
N ARG A 492 37.20 -13.09 31.36
CA ARG A 492 36.03 -13.84 30.94
C ARG A 492 36.39 -14.74 29.75
N PRO A 493 35.99 -16.03 29.75
CA PRO A 493 36.43 -17.00 28.76
C PRO A 493 35.93 -16.75 27.33
N PHE A 494 34.68 -16.29 27.18
CA PHE A 494 34.08 -16.01 25.87
C PHE A 494 32.94 -15.00 25.99
N SER A 495 32.59 -14.35 24.88
CA SER A 495 31.60 -13.25 24.81
C SER A 495 30.23 -13.58 25.42
N LYS A 496 29.81 -14.85 25.40
CA LYS A 496 28.53 -15.32 25.95
C LYS A 496 28.60 -15.83 27.40
N SER A 497 29.78 -15.88 28.01
CA SER A 497 29.92 -16.37 29.38
C SER A 497 29.55 -15.28 30.37
N SER A 498 28.69 -15.57 31.33
CA SER A 498 28.50 -14.70 32.51
C SER A 498 29.56 -14.94 33.60
N LEU A 499 30.39 -15.99 33.45
CA LEU A 499 31.45 -16.29 34.41
C LEU A 499 32.60 -15.29 34.25
N ILE A 500 32.83 -14.53 35.32
CA ILE A 500 33.96 -13.61 35.46
C ILE A 500 34.89 -14.21 36.51
N SER A 501 36.17 -14.27 36.21
CA SER A 501 37.21 -14.79 37.11
C SER A 501 38.27 -13.73 37.35
N ILE A 502 38.78 -13.66 38.57
CA ILE A 502 39.92 -12.81 38.89
C ILE A 502 41.22 -13.50 38.50
N CYS A 503 42.16 -12.75 37.93
CA CYS A 503 43.50 -13.24 37.61
C CYS A 503 44.36 -13.15 38.86
N ILE A 504 44.46 -14.26 39.59
CA ILE A 504 45.05 -14.30 40.93
C ILE A 504 46.57 -14.13 40.86
N ARG A 505 47.24 -14.81 39.93
CA ARG A 505 48.70 -14.83 39.90
C ARG A 505 49.32 -13.63 39.21
N LYS A 506 48.65 -13.11 38.18
CA LYS A 506 49.12 -11.97 37.36
C LYS A 506 47.97 -11.03 36.99
N PRO A 507 47.50 -10.22 37.94
CA PRO A 507 46.43 -9.26 37.67
C PRO A 507 46.75 -8.30 36.51
N GLU A 508 48.03 -7.90 36.37
CA GLU A 508 48.49 -6.95 35.37
C GLU A 508 48.44 -7.46 33.92
N THR A 509 48.52 -8.79 33.72
CA THR A 509 48.46 -9.37 32.37
C THR A 509 47.03 -9.50 31.86
N CYS A 510 46.04 -9.36 32.73
CA CYS A 510 44.64 -9.36 32.35
C CYS A 510 44.15 -7.92 32.21
N LEU A 511 43.97 -7.51 30.96
CA LEU A 511 43.62 -6.13 30.62
C LEU A 511 42.16 -5.80 30.96
N GLY A 512 41.30 -6.83 31.07
CA GLY A 512 39.86 -6.65 31.18
C GLY A 512 39.27 -6.08 29.87
N GLY A 513 38.39 -5.09 29.99
CA GLY A 513 37.76 -4.43 28.85
C GLY A 513 36.58 -5.20 28.26
N TRP A 514 36.25 -4.89 27.01
CA TRP A 514 35.13 -5.51 26.27
C TRP A 514 35.48 -6.88 25.66
N GLU A 515 36.77 -7.12 25.45
CA GLU A 515 37.30 -8.35 24.85
C GLU A 515 37.17 -9.57 25.78
N THR A 516 37.34 -10.76 25.21
CA THR A 516 37.22 -12.02 25.95
C THR A 516 38.30 -13.03 25.58
N GLY A 517 38.48 -14.05 26.42
CA GLY A 517 39.46 -15.09 26.17
C GLY A 517 40.87 -14.50 26.07
N ASP A 518 41.64 -14.97 25.10
CA ASP A 518 43.02 -14.53 24.89
C ASP A 518 43.11 -13.05 24.46
N ASP A 519 42.06 -12.49 23.84
CA ASP A 519 42.06 -11.09 23.42
C ASP A 519 42.01 -10.10 24.57
N SER A 520 41.55 -10.55 25.75
CA SER A 520 41.62 -9.78 27.00
C SER A 520 42.99 -9.86 27.70
N CYS A 521 43.94 -10.62 27.14
CA CYS A 521 45.28 -10.78 27.69
C CYS A 521 46.29 -9.83 27.06
N GLN A 522 47.24 -9.36 27.87
CA GLN A 522 48.40 -8.61 27.41
C GLN A 522 49.14 -9.37 26.29
N VAL A 523 49.66 -8.63 25.31
CA VAL A 523 50.43 -9.18 24.20
C VAL A 523 51.57 -10.08 24.72
N GLY A 524 51.59 -11.33 24.27
CA GLY A 524 52.54 -12.35 24.72
C GLY A 524 52.00 -13.31 25.80
N SER A 525 50.81 -13.05 26.33
CA SER A 525 50.07 -13.95 27.23
C SER A 525 48.83 -14.54 26.53
N ILE A 526 48.52 -15.80 26.86
CA ILE A 526 47.34 -16.56 26.42
C ILE A 526 46.81 -17.42 27.59
N GLY A 527 45.72 -18.14 27.33
CA GLY A 527 45.15 -19.12 28.24
C GLY A 527 44.17 -18.53 29.24
N GLY A 528 43.48 -19.41 29.97
CA GLY A 528 42.57 -19.00 31.03
C GLY A 528 43.29 -18.12 32.05
N LEU A 529 42.72 -16.96 32.38
CA LEU A 529 43.30 -15.98 33.31
C LEU A 529 44.60 -15.31 32.83
N CYS A 530 44.98 -15.45 31.55
CA CYS A 530 46.18 -14.84 30.97
C CYS A 530 47.49 -15.26 31.66
N GLU A 531 47.51 -16.43 32.28
CA GLU A 531 48.63 -16.93 33.08
C GLU A 531 49.66 -17.71 32.25
N GLU A 532 49.42 -17.99 30.97
CA GLU A 532 50.35 -18.72 30.10
C GLU A 532 51.02 -17.76 29.12
N CYS A 533 52.29 -17.99 28.76
CA CYS A 533 52.91 -17.25 27.68
C CYS A 533 52.52 -17.85 26.33
N ASP A 534 52.39 -17.03 25.29
CA ASP A 534 52.10 -17.47 23.92
C ASP A 534 53.32 -18.16 23.27
N ILE A 535 53.73 -19.31 23.81
CA ILE A 535 54.93 -20.02 23.36
C ILE A 535 54.82 -20.52 21.91
N TYR A 536 53.59 -20.68 21.41
CA TYR A 536 53.30 -21.14 20.06
C TYR A 536 53.08 -19.99 19.07
N ASN A 537 53.22 -18.74 19.52
CA ASN A 537 53.06 -17.55 18.68
C ASN A 537 51.68 -17.51 17.97
N ILE A 538 50.63 -18.01 18.62
CA ILE A 538 49.28 -18.10 18.05
C ILE A 538 48.78 -16.71 17.67
N ARG A 539 49.16 -15.68 18.44
CA ARG A 539 48.75 -14.28 18.24
C ARG A 539 49.79 -13.45 17.48
N GLY A 540 50.88 -14.05 17.00
CA GLY A 540 51.95 -13.36 16.27
C GLY A 540 52.97 -12.60 17.13
N PHE A 541 52.86 -12.69 18.47
CA PHE A 541 53.79 -12.08 19.43
C PHE A 541 54.29 -13.08 20.47
N GLY A 542 54.82 -14.21 20.01
CA GLY A 542 55.16 -15.34 20.86
C GLY A 542 56.21 -15.01 21.91
N GLN A 543 55.93 -15.44 23.15
CA GLN A 543 56.78 -15.22 24.31
C GLN A 543 56.90 -16.49 25.14
N TYR A 544 57.99 -16.62 25.90
CA TYR A 544 58.23 -17.78 26.76
C TYR A 544 58.72 -17.36 28.16
N TYR A 545 58.67 -18.32 29.09
CA TYR A 545 59.19 -18.15 30.43
C TYR A 545 60.72 -18.28 30.47
N GLN A 546 61.43 -17.18 30.74
CA GLN A 546 62.90 -17.24 30.85
C GLN A 546 63.38 -17.59 32.27
N ASN A 547 62.60 -17.31 33.34
CA ASN A 547 62.97 -17.50 34.75
C ASN A 547 61.75 -17.86 35.63
N ASN A 548 61.99 -18.32 36.87
CA ASN A 548 60.95 -18.54 37.92
C ASN A 548 60.09 -17.30 38.25
N ASN A 549 60.42 -16.13 37.70
CA ASN A 549 59.68 -14.88 37.91
C ASN A 549 58.45 -14.76 37.00
N PHE A 550 58.12 -15.79 36.22
CA PHE A 550 56.93 -15.87 35.38
C PHE A 550 56.69 -14.65 34.46
N LYS A 551 57.74 -13.95 33.99
CA LYS A 551 57.59 -12.89 32.98
C LYS A 551 57.76 -13.49 31.59
N CYS A 552 56.76 -13.28 30.73
CA CYS A 552 56.84 -13.64 29.32
C CYS A 552 57.82 -12.68 28.62
N GLN A 553 58.77 -13.23 27.87
CA GLN A 553 59.78 -12.47 27.12
C GLN A 553 59.81 -12.89 25.65
N TYR A 554 60.11 -11.93 24.76
CA TYR A 554 60.17 -12.16 23.32
C TYR A 554 61.22 -13.20 22.93
N CYS A 555 60.87 -14.04 21.96
CA CYS A 555 61.80 -14.99 21.32
C CYS A 555 62.94 -14.33 20.51
N SER A 556 62.97 -13.00 20.35
CA SER A 556 63.96 -12.31 19.51
C SER A 556 65.40 -12.48 20.00
N ASN A 557 65.62 -12.81 21.27
CA ASN A 557 66.94 -13.15 21.78
C ASN A 557 67.40 -14.56 21.40
N PHE A 558 66.53 -15.43 20.88
CA PHE A 558 66.93 -16.75 20.41
C PHE A 558 67.71 -16.65 19.10
N ILE A 559 67.26 -15.85 18.12
CA ILE A 559 68.01 -15.69 16.85
C ILE A 559 69.39 -15.07 17.10
N GLY A 560 69.49 -14.06 17.96
CA GLY A 560 70.77 -13.46 18.34
C GLY A 560 71.71 -14.44 19.04
N LYS A 561 71.20 -15.21 20.02
CA LYS A 561 72.03 -16.18 20.76
C LYS A 561 72.39 -17.41 19.93
N THR A 562 71.51 -17.89 19.07
CA THR A 562 71.78 -19.01 18.15
C THR A 562 72.74 -18.57 17.05
N ALA A 563 72.62 -17.36 16.51
CA ALA A 563 73.59 -16.81 15.56
C ALA A 563 74.97 -16.64 16.22
N ILE A 564 75.05 -16.12 17.45
CA ILE A 564 76.31 -16.04 18.22
C ILE A 564 76.87 -17.44 18.49
N SER A 565 76.01 -18.40 18.88
CA SER A 565 76.43 -19.80 19.10
C SER A 565 76.98 -20.43 17.81
N ILE A 566 76.30 -20.25 16.67
CA ILE A 566 76.75 -20.72 15.35
C ILE A 566 78.08 -20.08 14.98
N VAL A 567 78.25 -18.76 15.18
CA VAL A 567 79.51 -18.05 14.91
C VAL A 567 80.63 -18.56 15.81
N ILE A 568 80.39 -18.75 17.10
CA ILE A 568 81.37 -19.33 18.03
C ILE A 568 81.74 -20.76 17.62
N THR A 569 80.77 -21.57 17.20
CA THR A 569 80.99 -22.95 16.76
C THR A 569 81.82 -22.98 15.46
N ILE A 570 81.52 -22.08 14.51
CA ILE A 570 82.31 -21.93 13.27
C ILE A 570 83.74 -21.47 13.60
N LEU A 571 83.92 -20.48 14.47
CA LEU A 571 85.25 -19.99 14.88
C LEU A 571 86.06 -21.06 15.61
N GLN A 572 85.43 -21.85 16.49
CA GLN A 572 86.07 -23.00 17.14
C GLN A 572 86.50 -24.06 16.11
N PHE A 573 85.65 -24.34 15.12
CA PHE A 573 85.96 -25.29 14.05
C PHE A 573 87.12 -24.80 13.17
N LEU A 574 87.15 -23.52 12.82
CA LEU A 574 88.25 -22.90 12.08
C LEU A 574 89.56 -22.90 12.88
N TYR A 575 89.50 -22.57 14.17
CA TYR A 575 90.65 -22.61 15.07
C TYR A 575 91.24 -24.03 15.17
N LEU A 576 90.38 -25.06 15.27
CA LEU A 576 90.83 -26.46 15.30
C LEU A 576 91.50 -26.88 13.99
N ASN A 577 90.99 -26.45 12.84
CA ASN A 577 91.60 -26.73 11.54
C ASN A 577 92.97 -26.05 11.39
N LEU A 578 93.09 -24.78 11.77
CA LEU A 578 94.37 -24.06 11.76
C LEU A 578 95.39 -24.68 12.74
N TYR A 579 94.93 -25.12 13.91
CA TYR A 579 95.77 -25.82 14.88
C TYR A 579 96.27 -27.16 14.33
N LEU A 580 95.41 -27.92 13.65
CA LEU A 580 95.78 -29.17 12.99
C LEU A 580 96.75 -28.95 11.82
N GLU A 581 96.56 -27.91 10.99
CA GLU A 581 97.52 -27.56 9.94
C GLU A 581 98.89 -27.18 10.52
N HIS A 582 98.92 -26.36 11.57
CA HIS A 582 100.18 -26.00 12.24
C HIS A 582 100.87 -27.22 12.85
N TYR A 583 100.12 -28.13 13.47
CA TYR A 583 100.65 -29.37 14.03
C TYR A 583 101.20 -30.29 12.93
N TYR A 584 100.53 -30.35 11.77
CA TYR A 584 100.97 -31.11 10.61
C TYR A 584 102.27 -30.54 10.00
N LEU A 585 102.36 -29.21 9.89
CA LEU A 585 103.59 -28.50 9.47
C LEU A 585 104.74 -28.73 10.45
N LEU A 586 104.47 -28.76 11.76
CA LEU A 586 105.49 -29.03 12.78
C LEU A 586 105.99 -30.48 12.72
N ILE A 587 105.09 -31.43 12.47
CA ILE A 587 105.45 -32.84 12.21
C ILE A 587 106.27 -32.97 10.93
N GLN A 588 105.89 -32.30 9.83
CA GLN A 588 106.69 -32.32 8.59
C GLN A 588 108.08 -31.71 8.78
N LEU A 589 108.21 -30.62 9.54
CA LEU A 589 109.51 -30.04 9.90
C LEU A 589 110.36 -30.98 10.75
N LEU A 590 109.76 -31.70 11.71
CA LEU A 590 110.44 -32.72 12.51
C LEU A 590 110.88 -33.95 11.69
N ILE A 591 110.14 -34.30 10.65
CA ILE A 591 110.51 -35.40 9.73
C ILE A 591 111.65 -34.99 8.78
N VAL A 592 111.78 -33.71 8.41
CA VAL A 592 112.90 -33.21 7.57
C VAL A 592 114.19 -32.99 8.38
N LEU A 593 114.10 -32.83 9.69
CA LEU A 593 115.25 -32.62 10.60
C LEU A 593 115.82 -33.91 11.21
N ASN A 594 115.24 -35.08 10.91
CA ASN A 594 115.79 -36.41 11.15
C ASN A 594 116.19 -37.05 9.82
#